data_AF-A0A1Y1ZLP3-F1
#
_entry.id   AF-A0A1Y1ZLP3-F1
#
_cell.length_a   1.000
_cell.length_b   1.000
_cell.length_c   1.000
_cell.angle_alpha   90.00
_cell.angle_beta   90.00
_cell.angle_gamma   90.00
#
_symmetry.space_group_name_H-M   'P 1'
#
loop_
_entity.id
_entity.type
_entity.pdbx_description
1 polymer ?
#
loop_
_entity_poly.entity_id
_entity_poly.type
_entity_poly.pdbx_seq_one_letter_code
_entity_poly.pdbx_strand_id
1 'polypeptide(L)'
;MINYQTIILFLISYFVIPRLTFLPPSLHGLLTIFGPFLLPRLVNLFNTSRAASRSVPVRPVPPRVLHALNILAASTVVCLALTLPYFSAENVFMKTQSRLQIQPDVLFARLRLLRPLTEQDETLRSKFSASMQNKLLYLAFGPDTLVNCIWCATSDEGSEVQNYFLYTLPKIVTPHVFHLAVLGLATSSFVGSEGARFRTHATIAGLVLLVTEIWYMQSYDLSLNKKAKMLQEIDFLHWRMRVVRYLAFAAVDAIMAVVLWATSTNRWLATPPAIAERLEMTTRQAEDTLNKLRALGLLTNSINRDPALRGVREEYWQTEGTVMAETIQEEEVMEQINRVVNKMDFSSLEGRVGEVADGILAGIDGLRASQNLSASGPQ
;
A
#
# COMPACT_ATOMS: atom_id res chain seq x y z
N MET A 1 -15.35 -28.10 5.82
CA MET A 1 -15.56 -27.84 7.26
C MET A 1 -15.69 -26.34 7.47
N ILE A 2 -16.82 -25.86 7.97
CA ILE A 2 -17.06 -24.42 8.18
C ILE A 2 -16.28 -23.97 9.41
N ASN A 3 -15.29 -23.11 9.21
CA ASN A 3 -14.44 -22.57 10.28
C ASN A 3 -15.24 -21.53 11.11
N TYR A 4 -15.07 -21.51 12.44
CA TYR A 4 -15.71 -20.53 13.35
C TYR A 4 -15.46 -19.08 12.92
N GLN A 5 -14.28 -18.80 12.36
CA GLN A 5 -13.95 -17.52 11.76
C GLN A 5 -14.91 -17.11 10.63
N THR A 6 -15.32 -18.06 9.79
CA THR A 6 -16.24 -17.83 8.68
C THR A 6 -17.63 -17.47 9.22
N ILE A 7 -18.08 -18.10 10.30
CA ILE A 7 -19.38 -17.81 10.95
C ILE A 7 -19.40 -16.39 11.53
N ILE A 8 -18.32 -15.99 12.22
CA ILE A 8 -18.19 -14.63 12.79
C ILE A 8 -18.15 -13.57 11.68
N LEU A 9 -17.42 -13.83 10.58
CA LEU A 9 -17.35 -12.90 9.44
C LEU A 9 -18.68 -12.80 8.69
N PHE A 10 -19.46 -13.89 8.63
CA PHE A 10 -20.84 -13.86 8.13
C PHE A 10 -21.74 -12.98 9.01
N LEU A 11 -21.65 -13.12 10.34
CA LEU A 11 -22.40 -12.29 11.30
C LEU A 11 -22.05 -10.80 11.16
N ILE A 12 -20.76 -10.47 11.06
CA ILE A 12 -20.30 -9.09 10.84
C ILE A 12 -20.79 -8.56 9.50
N SER A 13 -20.68 -9.35 8.43
CA SER A 13 -21.13 -8.96 7.10
C SER A 13 -22.63 -8.72 7.01
N TYR A 14 -23.44 -9.46 7.78
CA TYR A 14 -24.90 -9.38 7.69
C TYR A 14 -25.52 -8.39 8.69
N PHE A 15 -24.89 -8.16 9.86
CA PHE A 15 -25.45 -7.27 10.89
C PHE A 15 -24.75 -5.91 11.00
N VAL A 16 -23.44 -5.83 10.74
CA VAL A 16 -22.66 -4.60 10.95
C VAL A 16 -22.66 -3.75 9.68
N ILE A 17 -22.42 -4.37 8.52
CA ILE A 17 -22.33 -3.67 7.23
C ILE A 17 -23.61 -2.88 6.91
N PRO A 18 -24.84 -3.42 7.08
CA PRO A 18 -26.07 -2.66 6.80
C PRO A 18 -26.29 -1.47 7.74
N ARG A 19 -25.62 -1.45 8.92
CA ARG A 19 -25.69 -0.34 9.88
C ARG A 19 -24.64 0.75 9.67
N LEU A 20 -23.73 0.57 8.70
CA LEU A 20 -22.74 1.59 8.34
C LEU A 20 -23.39 2.68 7.47
N THR A 21 -23.97 3.68 8.10
CA THR A 21 -24.72 4.78 7.44
C THR A 21 -23.85 5.70 6.56
N PHE A 22 -22.53 5.52 6.56
CA PHE A 22 -21.59 6.33 5.75
C PHE A 22 -21.44 5.85 4.30
N LEU A 23 -21.95 4.66 3.96
CA LEU A 23 -21.81 4.08 2.61
C LEU A 23 -23.02 4.42 1.71
N PRO A 24 -22.80 4.74 0.42
CA PRO A 24 -23.85 4.85 -0.58
C PRO A 24 -24.75 3.60 -0.65
N PRO A 25 -26.08 3.73 -0.90
CA PRO A 25 -27.02 2.61 -0.91
C PRO A 25 -26.67 1.48 -1.91
N SER A 26 -26.02 1.83 -3.02
CA SER A 26 -25.55 0.89 -4.04
C SER A 26 -24.40 0.01 -3.55
N LEU A 27 -23.51 0.55 -2.71
CA LEU A 27 -22.43 -0.21 -2.09
C LEU A 27 -22.94 -1.10 -0.96
N HIS A 28 -23.98 -0.68 -0.23
CA HIS A 28 -24.67 -1.54 0.74
C HIS A 28 -25.21 -2.81 0.09
N GLY A 29 -25.92 -2.69 -1.04
CA GLY A 29 -26.44 -3.85 -1.77
C GLY A 29 -25.34 -4.82 -2.20
N LEU A 30 -24.27 -4.29 -2.79
CA LEU A 30 -23.13 -5.11 -3.24
C LEU A 30 -22.43 -5.80 -2.06
N LEU A 31 -22.16 -5.06 -0.98
CA LEU A 31 -21.39 -5.57 0.16
C LEU A 31 -22.21 -6.55 1.02
N THR A 32 -23.53 -6.44 1.04
CA THR A 32 -24.40 -7.41 1.73
C THR A 32 -24.49 -8.73 0.97
N ILE A 33 -24.55 -8.68 -0.37
CA ILE A 33 -24.64 -9.88 -1.22
C ILE A 33 -23.28 -10.59 -1.31
N PHE A 34 -22.21 -9.85 -1.57
CA PHE A 34 -20.88 -10.42 -1.82
C PHE A 34 -19.99 -10.50 -0.58
N GLY A 35 -20.29 -9.70 0.45
CA GLY A 35 -19.52 -9.64 1.70
C GLY A 35 -19.25 -11.01 2.31
N PRO A 36 -20.25 -11.89 2.49
CA PRO A 36 -20.03 -13.18 3.15
C PRO A 36 -19.10 -14.12 2.39
N PHE A 37 -18.92 -13.93 1.08
CA PHE A 37 -18.02 -14.73 0.26
C PHE A 37 -16.64 -14.07 0.10
N LEU A 38 -16.58 -12.74 -0.01
CA LEU A 38 -15.34 -11.98 -0.19
C LEU A 38 -14.58 -11.78 1.13
N LEU A 39 -15.25 -11.45 2.24
CA LEU A 39 -14.61 -11.21 3.54
C LEU A 39 -13.73 -12.38 4.01
N PRO A 40 -14.22 -13.63 4.09
CA PRO A 40 -13.39 -14.73 4.57
C PRO A 40 -12.21 -15.02 3.65
N ARG A 41 -12.35 -14.81 2.33
CA ARG A 41 -11.23 -14.95 1.38
C ARG A 41 -10.19 -13.86 1.58
N LEU A 42 -10.61 -12.60 1.73
CA LEU A 42 -9.71 -11.47 1.97
C LEU A 42 -8.98 -11.61 3.31
N VAL A 43 -9.69 -12.00 4.37
CA VAL A 43 -9.10 -12.23 5.69
C VAL A 43 -8.11 -13.40 5.66
N ASN A 44 -8.44 -14.50 4.98
CA ASN A 44 -7.50 -15.61 4.83
C ASN A 44 -6.27 -15.19 4.02
N LEU A 45 -6.42 -14.43 2.94
CA LEU A 45 -5.31 -13.94 2.12
C LEU A 45 -4.42 -12.94 2.90
N PHE A 46 -5.04 -12.13 3.76
CA PHE A 46 -4.33 -11.25 4.69
C PHE A 46 -3.58 -12.06 5.76
N ASN A 47 -4.21 -13.06 6.36
CA ASN A 47 -3.58 -13.90 7.39
C ASN A 47 -2.45 -14.76 6.82
N THR A 48 -2.60 -15.32 5.62
CA THR A 48 -1.55 -16.11 4.98
C THR A 48 -0.38 -15.23 4.53
N SER A 49 -0.64 -14.06 3.94
CA SER A 49 0.43 -13.11 3.58
C SER A 49 1.16 -12.56 4.82
N ARG A 50 0.44 -12.31 5.92
CA ARG A 50 1.03 -11.92 7.20
C ARG A 50 1.85 -13.05 7.84
N ALA A 51 1.37 -14.29 7.79
CA ALA A 51 2.10 -15.45 8.29
C ALA A 51 3.39 -15.69 7.51
N ALA A 52 3.36 -15.57 6.18
CA ALA A 52 4.56 -15.66 5.33
C ALA A 52 5.58 -14.56 5.68
N SER A 53 5.10 -13.34 5.91
CA SER A 53 5.95 -12.19 6.25
C SER A 53 6.63 -12.31 7.63
N ARG A 54 6.04 -13.05 8.58
CA ARG A 54 6.70 -13.34 9.88
C ARG A 54 7.93 -14.23 9.75
N SER A 55 8.01 -15.03 8.69
CA SER A 55 9.12 -15.97 8.47
C SER A 55 10.36 -15.34 7.81
N VAL A 56 10.27 -14.06 7.43
CA VAL A 56 11.33 -13.34 6.71
C VAL A 56 11.71 -12.09 7.52
N PRO A 57 13.00 -11.84 7.77
CA PRO A 57 13.42 -10.65 8.52
C PRO A 57 13.06 -9.37 7.76
N VAL A 58 12.68 -8.34 8.52
CA VAL A 58 12.42 -7.00 8.00
C VAL A 58 13.74 -6.42 7.49
N ARG A 59 13.75 -5.96 6.23
CA ARG A 59 14.91 -5.34 5.61
C ARG A 59 14.70 -3.83 5.41
N PRO A 60 15.76 -3.01 5.37
CA PRO A 60 15.66 -1.62 4.94
C PRO A 60 15.17 -1.52 3.49
N VAL A 61 14.61 -0.37 3.12
CA VAL A 61 14.11 -0.13 1.76
C VAL A 61 15.27 -0.19 0.76
N PRO A 62 15.20 -1.03 -0.29
CA PRO A 62 16.21 -1.06 -1.33
C PRO A 62 16.35 0.31 -2.01
N PRO A 63 17.58 0.76 -2.37
CA PRO A 63 17.81 2.11 -2.90
C PRO A 63 17.03 2.38 -4.20
N ARG A 64 16.83 1.35 -5.04
CA ARG A 64 16.03 1.49 -6.25
C ARG A 64 14.56 1.79 -5.95
N VAL A 65 13.97 1.07 -4.99
CA VAL A 65 12.58 1.27 -4.57
C VAL A 65 12.39 2.65 -3.94
N LEU A 66 13.41 3.17 -3.25
CA LEU A 66 13.38 4.54 -2.74
C LEU A 66 13.18 5.58 -3.86
N HIS A 67 13.79 5.38 -5.03
CA HIS A 67 13.55 6.27 -6.18
C HIS A 67 12.10 6.21 -6.67
N ALA A 68 11.47 5.04 -6.74
CA ALA A 68 10.03 4.96 -7.07
C ALA A 68 9.16 5.63 -6.02
N LEU A 69 9.47 5.43 -4.74
CA LEU A 69 8.74 6.10 -3.64
C LEU A 69 8.87 7.62 -3.75
N ASN A 70 10.04 8.13 -4.10
CA ASN A 70 10.25 9.56 -4.33
C ASN A 70 9.45 10.08 -5.53
N ILE A 71 9.38 9.32 -6.64
CA ILE A 71 8.58 9.68 -7.82
C ILE A 71 7.09 9.72 -7.45
N LEU A 72 6.57 8.72 -6.75
CA LEU A 72 5.17 8.67 -6.30
C LEU A 72 4.86 9.76 -5.28
N ALA A 73 5.78 10.06 -4.37
CA ALA A 73 5.64 11.16 -3.42
C ALA A 73 5.61 12.51 -4.14
N ALA A 74 6.52 12.75 -5.09
CA ALA A 74 6.53 13.96 -5.89
C ALA A 74 5.24 14.11 -6.70
N SER A 75 4.78 13.03 -7.36
CA SER A 75 3.50 13.00 -8.07
C SER A 75 2.32 13.33 -7.16
N THR A 76 2.28 12.74 -5.95
CA THR A 76 1.25 13.01 -4.95
C THR A 76 1.23 14.49 -4.56
N VAL A 77 2.40 15.08 -4.26
CA VAL A 77 2.53 16.50 -3.91
C VAL A 77 2.08 17.39 -5.06
N VAL A 78 2.50 17.08 -6.30
CA VAL A 78 2.09 17.84 -7.49
C VAL A 78 0.58 17.74 -7.72
N CYS A 79 -0.01 16.55 -7.62
CA CYS A 79 -1.45 16.37 -7.76
C CYS A 79 -2.21 17.16 -6.69
N LEU A 80 -1.79 17.09 -5.42
CA LEU A 80 -2.38 17.90 -4.35
C LEU A 80 -2.23 19.40 -4.61
N ALA A 81 -1.06 19.87 -5.07
CA ALA A 81 -0.86 21.27 -5.42
C ALA A 81 -1.79 21.70 -6.57
N LEU A 82 -2.02 20.85 -7.58
CA LEU A 82 -2.93 21.11 -8.69
C LEU A 82 -4.41 21.17 -8.29
N THR A 83 -4.77 20.72 -7.08
CA THR A 83 -6.13 20.94 -6.54
C THR A 83 -6.36 22.37 -6.05
N LEU A 84 -5.29 23.15 -5.85
CA LEU A 84 -5.39 24.52 -5.36
C LEU A 84 -6.09 25.42 -6.39
N PRO A 85 -6.93 26.37 -5.93
CA PRO A 85 -7.70 27.23 -6.82
C PRO A 85 -6.83 28.13 -7.69
N TYR A 86 -5.58 28.38 -7.31
CA TYR A 86 -4.62 29.18 -8.09
C TYR A 86 -4.33 28.58 -9.48
N PHE A 87 -4.27 27.26 -9.58
CA PHE A 87 -4.04 26.58 -10.87
C PHE A 87 -5.35 26.39 -11.65
N SER A 88 -6.49 26.80 -11.08
CA SER A 88 -7.79 26.63 -11.68
C SER A 88 -8.18 27.79 -12.58
N ALA A 89 -8.86 27.50 -13.69
CA ALA A 89 -9.44 28.54 -14.52
C ALA A 89 -10.47 29.32 -13.69
N GLU A 90 -10.55 30.63 -13.91
CA GLU A 90 -11.47 31.48 -13.16
C GLU A 90 -12.93 31.10 -13.45
N ASN A 91 -13.70 30.90 -12.38
CA ASN A 91 -15.15 30.70 -12.49
C ASN A 91 -15.86 32.05 -12.32
N VAL A 92 -16.42 32.56 -13.41
CA VAL A 92 -17.05 33.89 -13.45
C VAL A 92 -18.26 33.97 -12.52
N PHE A 93 -19.07 32.91 -12.42
CA PHE A 93 -20.25 32.89 -11.54
C PHE A 93 -19.87 32.86 -10.06
N MET A 94 -18.84 32.08 -9.69
CA MET A 94 -18.32 32.05 -8.32
C MET A 94 -17.64 33.36 -7.93
N LYS A 95 -16.89 33.99 -8.84
CA LYS A 95 -16.21 35.26 -8.55
C LYS A 95 -17.16 36.43 -8.40
N THR A 96 -18.19 36.49 -9.22
CA THR A 96 -19.22 37.54 -9.17
C THR A 96 -20.39 37.20 -8.24
N GLN A 97 -20.35 36.05 -7.55
CA GLN A 97 -21.41 35.54 -6.68
C GLN A 97 -22.81 35.63 -7.32
N SER A 98 -22.89 35.29 -8.60
CA SER A 98 -24.09 35.53 -9.42
C SER A 98 -24.82 34.23 -9.78
N ARG A 99 -26.16 34.26 -9.74
CA ARG A 99 -27.02 33.14 -10.14
C ARG A 99 -26.91 32.87 -11.65
N LEU A 100 -27.19 31.64 -12.07
CA LEU A 100 -27.09 31.22 -13.48
C LEU A 100 -28.01 32.02 -14.42
N GLN A 101 -29.20 32.40 -13.95
CA GLN A 101 -30.21 33.13 -14.73
C GLN A 101 -29.90 34.62 -14.92
N ILE A 102 -28.80 35.14 -14.38
CA ILE A 102 -28.41 36.55 -14.55
C ILE A 102 -28.23 36.90 -16.04
N GLN A 103 -28.63 38.10 -16.43
CA GLN A 103 -28.36 38.61 -17.78
C GLN A 103 -26.84 38.72 -18.01
N PRO A 104 -26.32 38.33 -19.18
CA PRO A 104 -24.88 38.36 -19.47
C PRO A 104 -24.27 39.74 -19.26
N ASP A 105 -24.91 40.80 -19.75
CA ASP A 105 -24.38 42.16 -19.63
C ASP A 105 -24.20 42.60 -18.17
N VAL A 106 -25.14 42.23 -17.29
CA VAL A 106 -25.04 42.50 -15.85
C VAL A 106 -23.93 41.68 -15.20
N LEU A 107 -23.75 40.42 -15.62
CA LEU A 107 -22.66 39.56 -15.13
C LEU A 107 -21.29 40.15 -15.46
N PHE A 108 -21.09 40.55 -16.72
CA PHE A 108 -19.81 41.12 -17.17
C PHE A 108 -19.60 42.56 -16.69
N ALA A 109 -20.67 43.34 -16.46
CA ALA A 109 -20.57 44.61 -15.76
C ALA A 109 -20.05 44.44 -14.33
N ARG A 110 -20.53 43.41 -13.60
CA ARG A 110 -20.00 43.06 -12.28
C ARG A 110 -18.56 42.56 -12.33
N LEU A 111 -18.22 41.74 -13.32
CA LEU A 111 -16.84 41.28 -13.51
C LEU A 111 -15.89 42.45 -13.77
N ARG A 112 -16.33 43.45 -14.55
CA ARG A 112 -15.58 44.68 -14.83
C ARG A 112 -15.22 45.48 -13.58
N LEU A 113 -16.05 45.41 -12.54
CA LEU A 113 -15.77 46.06 -11.25
C LEU A 113 -14.68 45.33 -10.45
N LEU A 114 -14.46 44.04 -10.70
CA LEU A 114 -13.46 43.22 -10.01
C LEU A 114 -12.10 43.23 -10.73
N ARG A 115 -12.11 43.22 -12.06
CA ARG A 115 -10.90 43.27 -12.90
C ARG A 115 -11.21 43.80 -14.30
N PRO A 116 -10.21 44.32 -15.06
CA PRO A 116 -10.41 44.65 -16.47
C PRO A 116 -10.83 43.42 -17.29
N LEU A 117 -11.72 43.64 -18.27
CA LEU A 117 -12.19 42.58 -19.17
C LEU A 117 -11.09 42.24 -20.18
N THR A 118 -10.87 40.95 -20.36
CA THR A 118 -10.01 40.40 -21.41
C THR A 118 -10.80 40.15 -22.69
N GLU A 119 -10.11 39.95 -23.81
CA GLU A 119 -10.75 39.57 -25.07
C GLU A 119 -11.55 38.26 -24.94
N GLN A 120 -11.04 37.30 -24.17
CA GLN A 120 -11.75 36.07 -23.85
C GLN A 120 -13.06 36.33 -23.11
N ASP A 121 -13.11 37.32 -22.20
CA ASP A 121 -14.34 37.66 -21.48
C ASP A 121 -15.40 38.27 -22.42
N GLU A 122 -15.00 39.07 -23.40
CA GLU A 122 -15.93 39.63 -24.40
C GLU A 122 -16.48 38.55 -25.34
N THR A 123 -15.65 37.59 -25.76
CA THR A 123 -16.14 36.41 -26.52
C THR A 123 -17.08 35.54 -25.68
N LEU A 124 -16.78 35.37 -24.39
CA LEU A 124 -17.63 34.64 -23.47
C LEU A 124 -18.98 35.36 -23.27
N ARG A 125 -18.96 36.70 -23.21
CA ARG A 125 -20.17 37.54 -23.16
C ARG A 125 -21.06 37.32 -24.37
N SER A 126 -20.51 37.37 -25.59
CA SER A 126 -21.30 37.16 -26.81
C SER A 126 -21.90 35.74 -26.86
N LYS A 127 -21.14 34.72 -26.45
CA LYS A 127 -21.64 33.33 -26.36
C LYS A 127 -22.75 33.18 -25.32
N PHE A 128 -22.64 33.83 -24.16
CA PHE A 128 -23.69 33.78 -23.12
C PHE A 128 -24.97 34.53 -23.52
N SER A 129 -24.87 35.57 -24.36
CA SER A 129 -26.02 36.27 -24.92
C SER A 129 -26.74 35.49 -26.01
N ALA A 130 -26.02 34.64 -26.75
CA ALA A 130 -26.61 33.82 -27.82
C ALA A 130 -27.58 32.74 -27.30
N SER A 131 -27.23 32.06 -26.19
CA SER A 131 -28.08 31.00 -25.63
C SER A 131 -27.81 30.73 -24.16
N MET A 132 -28.87 30.45 -23.41
CA MET A 132 -28.78 29.96 -22.02
C MET A 132 -28.06 28.60 -21.95
N GLN A 133 -28.17 27.77 -23.00
CA GLN A 133 -27.50 26.48 -23.07
C GLN A 133 -25.97 26.63 -23.01
N ASN A 134 -25.41 27.72 -23.55
CA ASN A 134 -23.97 28.01 -23.49
C ASN A 134 -23.48 28.24 -22.06
N LYS A 135 -24.33 28.77 -21.17
CA LYS A 135 -23.98 28.87 -19.74
C LYS A 135 -23.91 27.49 -19.07
N LEU A 136 -24.74 26.54 -19.47
CA LEU A 136 -24.69 25.17 -18.95
C LEU A 136 -23.46 24.42 -19.47
N LEU A 137 -23.15 24.59 -20.76
CA LEU A 137 -21.93 24.05 -21.37
C LEU A 137 -20.67 24.62 -20.71
N TYR A 138 -20.68 25.90 -20.34
CA TYR A 138 -19.62 26.53 -19.55
C TYR A 138 -19.41 25.85 -18.19
N LEU A 139 -20.50 25.51 -17.48
CA LEU A 139 -20.40 24.82 -16.18
C LEU A 139 -19.87 23.39 -16.32
N ALA A 140 -20.24 22.71 -17.40
CA ALA A 140 -19.83 21.33 -17.67
C ALA A 140 -18.39 21.23 -18.18
N PHE A 141 -18.04 21.97 -19.24
CA PHE A 141 -16.78 21.79 -19.97
C PHE A 141 -15.75 22.88 -19.69
N GLY A 142 -16.16 24.04 -19.18
CA GLY A 142 -15.29 25.15 -18.79
C GLY A 142 -15.26 26.32 -19.81
N PRO A 143 -14.51 27.39 -19.49
CA PRO A 143 -14.37 28.57 -20.36
C PRO A 143 -13.69 28.26 -21.69
N ASP A 144 -12.56 27.56 -21.63
CA ASP A 144 -11.67 27.37 -22.78
C ASP A 144 -12.35 26.58 -23.91
N THR A 145 -13.16 25.59 -23.55
CA THR A 145 -13.90 24.75 -24.50
C THR A 145 -15.00 25.53 -25.22
N LEU A 146 -15.63 26.48 -24.54
CA LEU A 146 -16.71 27.30 -25.12
C LEU A 146 -16.16 28.42 -26.02
N VAL A 147 -15.00 28.98 -25.67
CA VAL A 147 -14.36 30.06 -26.43
C VAL A 147 -13.63 29.52 -27.67
N ASN A 148 -12.85 28.44 -27.51
CA ASN A 148 -11.94 27.98 -28.57
C ASN A 148 -12.56 26.94 -29.54
N CYS A 149 -13.75 26.40 -29.25
CA CYS A 149 -14.37 25.45 -30.18
C CYS A 149 -15.11 26.15 -31.33
N ILE A 150 -14.50 26.13 -32.52
CA ILE A 150 -15.03 26.79 -33.72
C ILE A 150 -16.15 25.95 -34.38
N TRP A 151 -16.03 24.62 -34.37
CA TRP A 151 -16.93 23.69 -35.07
C TRP A 151 -18.05 23.12 -34.20
N CYS A 152 -18.02 23.36 -32.88
CA CYS A 152 -19.02 22.82 -31.96
C CYS A 152 -20.41 23.45 -32.13
N ALA A 153 -20.51 24.64 -32.74
CA ALA A 153 -21.75 25.39 -32.90
C ALA A 153 -22.40 25.24 -34.29
N THR A 154 -21.78 24.52 -35.23
CA THR A 154 -22.12 24.56 -36.66
C THR A 154 -22.78 23.30 -37.23
N SER A 155 -23.15 22.32 -36.40
CA SER A 155 -23.61 21.01 -36.92
C SER A 155 -25.11 20.78 -36.71
N ASP A 156 -25.86 20.68 -37.81
CA ASP A 156 -27.27 20.25 -37.85
C ASP A 156 -27.47 18.73 -37.63
N GLU A 157 -26.41 17.92 -37.62
CA GLU A 157 -26.49 16.44 -37.67
C GLU A 157 -26.07 15.69 -36.38
N GLY A 158 -25.70 16.39 -35.31
CA GLY A 158 -25.31 15.77 -34.04
C GLY A 158 -25.65 16.65 -32.84
N SER A 159 -26.01 16.04 -31.71
CA SER A 159 -26.36 16.81 -30.51
C SER A 159 -25.19 17.72 -30.11
N GLU A 160 -25.41 19.04 -30.04
CA GLU A 160 -24.37 20.06 -29.78
C GLU A 160 -23.45 19.68 -28.60
N VAL A 161 -24.04 19.08 -27.55
CA VAL A 161 -23.36 18.60 -26.35
C VAL A 161 -22.23 17.60 -26.66
N GLN A 162 -22.45 16.67 -27.60
CA GLN A 162 -21.46 15.65 -27.96
C GLN A 162 -20.22 16.28 -28.61
N ASN A 163 -20.39 17.32 -29.42
CA ASN A 163 -19.25 18.00 -30.06
C ASN A 163 -18.38 18.72 -29.04
N TYR A 164 -19.00 19.42 -28.07
CA TYR A 164 -18.26 20.03 -26.96
C TYR A 164 -17.56 18.98 -26.10
N PHE A 165 -18.18 17.82 -25.88
CA PHE A 165 -17.54 16.70 -25.18
C PHE A 165 -16.32 16.17 -25.95
N LEU A 166 -16.46 15.91 -27.25
CA LEU A 166 -15.36 15.44 -28.11
C LEU A 166 -14.18 16.42 -28.14
N TYR A 167 -14.46 17.73 -28.22
CA TYR A 167 -13.43 18.75 -28.14
C TYR A 167 -12.72 18.79 -26.78
N THR A 168 -13.44 18.49 -25.70
CA THR A 168 -12.90 18.49 -24.32
C THR A 168 -12.13 17.21 -24.01
N LEU A 169 -12.40 16.11 -24.71
CA LEU A 169 -11.86 14.79 -24.43
C LEU A 169 -10.32 14.76 -24.36
N PRO A 170 -9.54 15.38 -25.27
CA PRO A 170 -8.09 15.46 -25.14
C PRO A 170 -7.65 16.08 -23.81
N LYS A 171 -8.31 17.14 -23.32
CA LYS A 171 -7.99 17.81 -22.05
C LYS A 171 -8.26 16.94 -20.83
N ILE A 172 -9.21 16.01 -20.95
CA ILE A 172 -9.49 15.00 -19.93
C ILE A 172 -8.42 13.90 -19.99
N VAL A 173 -8.10 13.39 -21.17
CA VAL A 173 -7.16 12.27 -21.37
C VAL A 173 -5.71 12.64 -21.04
N THR A 174 -5.25 13.85 -21.39
CA THR A 174 -3.87 14.29 -21.17
C THR A 174 -3.36 14.04 -19.74
N PRO A 175 -4.02 14.52 -18.66
CA PRO A 175 -3.55 14.27 -17.30
C PRO A 175 -3.56 12.78 -16.92
N HIS A 176 -4.46 11.94 -17.46
CA HIS A 176 -4.43 10.49 -17.26
C HIS A 176 -3.24 9.84 -17.95
N VAL A 177 -2.87 10.28 -19.16
CA VAL A 177 -1.67 9.78 -19.85
C VAL A 177 -0.42 10.10 -19.06
N PHE A 178 -0.32 11.32 -18.51
CA PHE A 178 0.79 11.69 -17.61
C PHE A 178 0.80 10.84 -16.35
N HIS A 179 -0.36 10.62 -15.71
CA HIS A 179 -0.45 9.76 -14.52
C HIS A 179 -0.05 8.31 -14.81
N LEU A 180 -0.51 7.74 -15.93
CA LEU A 180 -0.09 6.41 -16.40
C LEU A 180 1.41 6.34 -16.68
N ALA A 181 2.01 7.41 -17.22
CA ALA A 181 3.45 7.48 -17.40
C ALA A 181 4.21 7.48 -16.06
N VAL A 182 3.73 8.24 -15.07
CA VAL A 182 4.29 8.24 -13.71
C VAL A 182 4.20 6.85 -13.07
N LEU A 183 3.02 6.22 -13.10
CA LEU A 183 2.82 4.86 -12.59
C LEU A 183 3.70 3.85 -13.33
N GLY A 184 3.83 3.98 -14.65
CA GLY A 184 4.67 3.14 -15.49
C GLY A 184 6.16 3.28 -15.16
N LEU A 185 6.64 4.49 -14.88
CA LEU A 185 8.02 4.73 -14.45
C LEU A 185 8.28 4.17 -13.05
N ALA A 186 7.37 4.41 -12.10
CA ALA A 186 7.47 3.91 -10.73
C ALA A 186 7.44 2.37 -10.64
N THR A 187 6.75 1.71 -11.58
CA THR A 187 6.66 0.24 -11.66
C THR A 187 7.56 -0.37 -12.74
N SER A 188 8.46 0.42 -13.34
CA SER A 188 9.37 -0.06 -14.38
C SER A 188 10.42 -1.03 -13.82
N SER A 189 10.95 -1.90 -14.69
CA SER A 189 12.05 -2.81 -14.33
C SER A 189 13.33 -2.07 -13.91
N PHE A 190 13.49 -0.81 -14.30
CA PHE A 190 14.61 0.05 -13.88
C PHE A 190 14.63 0.30 -12.36
N VAL A 191 13.45 0.32 -11.72
CA VAL A 191 13.29 0.54 -10.27
C VAL A 191 13.39 -0.78 -9.47
N GLY A 192 13.52 -1.91 -10.16
CA GLY A 192 13.73 -3.23 -9.57
C GLY A 192 12.53 -4.18 -9.75
N SER A 193 12.78 -5.46 -9.47
CA SER A 193 11.78 -6.54 -9.63
C SER A 193 10.55 -6.36 -8.72
N GLU A 194 10.75 -5.76 -7.54
CA GLU A 194 9.70 -5.53 -6.54
C GLU A 194 8.59 -4.59 -7.04
N GLY A 195 8.93 -3.62 -7.90
CA GLY A 195 7.97 -2.71 -8.53
C GLY A 195 7.34 -3.31 -9.79
N ALA A 196 8.13 -4.06 -10.57
CA ALA A 196 7.70 -4.66 -11.83
C ALA A 196 6.48 -5.58 -11.69
N ARG A 197 6.36 -6.31 -10.56
CA ARG A 197 5.20 -7.18 -10.30
C ARG A 197 3.87 -6.43 -10.21
N PHE A 198 3.88 -5.16 -9.83
CA PHE A 198 2.67 -4.35 -9.67
C PHE A 198 2.31 -3.54 -10.91
N ARG A 199 3.11 -3.65 -11.99
CA ARG A 199 2.90 -2.88 -13.22
C ARG A 199 1.50 -3.08 -13.81
N THR A 200 1.04 -4.33 -13.93
CA THR A 200 -0.29 -4.64 -14.46
C THR A 200 -1.39 -4.04 -13.59
N HIS A 201 -1.29 -4.17 -12.28
CA HIS A 201 -2.24 -3.60 -11.32
C HIS A 201 -2.27 -2.06 -11.38
N ALA A 202 -1.09 -1.42 -11.47
CA ALA A 202 -0.98 0.03 -11.62
C ALA A 202 -1.60 0.52 -12.94
N THR A 203 -1.35 -0.19 -14.05
CA THR A 203 -1.95 0.16 -15.35
C THR A 203 -3.47 -0.01 -15.36
N ILE A 204 -3.98 -1.08 -14.72
CA ILE A 204 -5.42 -1.31 -14.59
C ILE A 204 -6.05 -0.19 -13.76
N ALA A 205 -5.44 0.18 -12.63
CA ALA A 205 -5.94 1.27 -11.78
C ALA A 205 -6.02 2.59 -12.54
N GLY A 206 -4.96 2.98 -13.27
CA GLY A 206 -4.98 4.21 -14.08
C GLY A 206 -5.99 4.17 -15.23
N LEU A 207 -6.14 3.02 -15.92
CA LEU A 207 -7.15 2.87 -16.97
C LEU A 207 -8.58 2.96 -16.41
N VAL A 208 -8.82 2.35 -15.25
CA VAL A 208 -10.13 2.42 -14.58
C VAL A 208 -10.48 3.86 -14.22
N LEU A 209 -9.52 4.65 -13.70
CA LEU A 209 -9.75 6.08 -13.43
C LEU A 209 -10.10 6.86 -14.70
N LEU A 210 -9.41 6.60 -15.80
CA LEU A 210 -9.68 7.23 -17.10
C LEU A 210 -11.09 6.90 -17.61
N VAL A 211 -11.44 5.61 -17.64
CA VAL A 211 -12.73 5.13 -18.14
C VAL A 211 -13.88 5.62 -17.27
N THR A 212 -13.72 5.60 -15.94
CA THR A 212 -14.75 6.09 -15.02
C THR A 212 -15.00 7.59 -15.17
N GLU A 213 -13.95 8.39 -15.36
CA GLU A 213 -14.12 9.83 -15.63
C GLU A 213 -14.81 10.11 -16.97
N ILE A 214 -14.38 9.44 -18.05
CA ILE A 214 -15.01 9.58 -19.38
C ILE A 214 -16.49 9.18 -19.31
N TRP A 215 -16.78 8.04 -18.68
CA TRP A 215 -18.15 7.54 -18.53
C TRP A 215 -19.01 8.49 -17.70
N TYR A 216 -18.47 9.04 -16.60
CA TYR A 216 -19.19 10.00 -15.76
C TYR A 216 -19.50 11.28 -16.53
N MET A 217 -18.54 11.81 -17.29
CA MET A 217 -18.73 13.03 -18.07
C MET A 217 -19.73 12.83 -19.22
N GLN A 218 -19.69 11.67 -19.87
CA GLN A 218 -20.59 11.34 -20.98
C GLN A 218 -22.03 11.11 -20.51
N SER A 219 -22.23 10.54 -19.31
CA SER A 219 -23.55 10.26 -18.73
C SER A 219 -24.15 11.44 -17.95
N TYR A 220 -23.43 12.57 -17.86
CA TYR A 220 -23.88 13.72 -17.10
C TYR A 220 -25.04 14.46 -17.77
N ASP A 221 -26.13 14.64 -17.03
CA ASP A 221 -27.28 15.42 -17.50
C ASP A 221 -27.13 16.92 -17.19
N LEU A 222 -26.91 17.71 -18.24
CA LEU A 222 -26.82 19.19 -18.16
C LEU A 222 -28.13 19.85 -17.68
N SER A 223 -29.26 19.14 -17.74
CA SER A 223 -30.56 19.66 -17.32
C SER A 223 -30.65 19.88 -15.81
N LEU A 224 -29.80 19.22 -15.01
CA LEU A 224 -29.79 19.36 -13.55
C LEU A 224 -29.57 20.80 -13.11
N ASN A 225 -28.62 21.50 -13.74
CA ASN A 225 -28.32 22.90 -13.45
C ASN A 225 -29.38 23.89 -13.93
N LYS A 226 -30.32 23.47 -14.80
CA LYS A 226 -31.43 24.35 -15.24
C LYS A 226 -32.40 24.68 -14.10
N LYS A 227 -32.51 23.79 -13.12
CA LYS A 227 -33.44 23.92 -11.99
C LYS A 227 -32.87 24.74 -10.82
N ALA A 228 -31.55 24.95 -10.80
CA ALA A 228 -30.87 25.69 -9.72
C ALA A 228 -31.29 27.17 -9.73
N LYS A 229 -31.79 27.66 -8.58
CA LYS A 229 -32.18 29.06 -8.39
C LYS A 229 -31.14 29.84 -7.61
N MET A 230 -30.40 29.16 -6.72
CA MET A 230 -29.33 29.73 -5.92
C MET A 230 -27.94 29.30 -6.42
N LEU A 231 -26.90 30.09 -6.10
CA LEU A 231 -25.52 29.78 -6.48
C LEU A 231 -25.02 28.46 -5.87
N GLN A 232 -25.41 28.17 -4.63
CA GLN A 232 -25.01 26.96 -3.90
C GLN A 232 -25.62 25.68 -4.48
N GLU A 233 -26.74 25.79 -5.20
CA GLU A 233 -27.41 24.67 -5.86
C GLU A 233 -26.80 24.34 -7.23
N ILE A 234 -25.89 25.20 -7.73
CA ILE A 234 -25.26 25.01 -9.04
C ILE A 234 -24.10 24.02 -8.90
N ASP A 235 -24.14 22.97 -9.72
CA ASP A 235 -23.04 22.02 -9.83
C ASP A 235 -22.00 22.53 -10.85
N PHE A 236 -20.83 22.93 -10.32
CA PHE A 236 -19.68 23.37 -11.10
C PHE A 236 -18.84 22.17 -11.56
N LEU A 237 -19.42 21.35 -12.44
CA LEU A 237 -18.85 20.07 -12.86
C LEU A 237 -17.40 20.17 -13.35
N HIS A 238 -17.04 21.12 -14.21
CA HIS A 238 -15.68 21.27 -14.72
C HIS A 238 -14.63 21.39 -13.59
N TRP A 239 -14.90 22.29 -12.63
CA TRP A 239 -14.00 22.54 -11.50
C TRP A 239 -14.01 21.40 -10.49
N ARG A 240 -15.20 20.84 -10.20
CA ARG A 240 -15.37 19.71 -9.29
C ARG A 240 -14.63 18.48 -9.81
N MET A 241 -14.81 18.15 -11.09
CA MET A 241 -14.17 16.98 -11.69
C MET A 241 -12.66 17.12 -11.73
N ARG A 242 -12.14 18.33 -11.96
CA ARG A 242 -10.71 18.61 -11.86
C ARG A 242 -10.13 18.29 -10.47
N VAL A 243 -10.80 18.73 -9.40
CA VAL A 243 -10.35 18.46 -8.02
C VAL A 243 -10.41 16.97 -7.72
N VAL A 244 -11.53 16.32 -8.07
CA VAL A 244 -11.72 14.87 -7.87
C VAL A 244 -10.66 14.06 -8.63
N ARG A 245 -10.32 14.45 -9.86
CA ARG A 245 -9.29 13.79 -10.69
C ARG A 245 -7.94 13.78 -9.99
N TYR A 246 -7.42 14.94 -9.59
CA TYR A 246 -6.11 15.01 -8.94
C TYR A 246 -6.10 14.38 -7.54
N LEU A 247 -7.22 14.44 -6.82
CA LEU A 247 -7.35 13.73 -5.54
C LEU A 247 -7.34 12.21 -5.74
N ALA A 248 -8.00 11.71 -6.79
CA ALA A 248 -7.97 10.30 -7.15
C ALA A 248 -6.57 9.82 -7.55
N PHE A 249 -5.83 10.63 -8.32
CA PHE A 249 -4.43 10.35 -8.65
C PHE A 249 -3.55 10.28 -7.40
N ALA A 250 -3.66 11.29 -6.53
CA ALA A 250 -2.92 11.32 -5.26
C ALA A 250 -3.26 10.12 -4.36
N ALA A 251 -4.53 9.70 -4.33
CA ALA A 251 -4.94 8.52 -3.57
C ALA A 251 -4.33 7.22 -4.13
N VAL A 252 -4.35 7.03 -5.46
CA VAL A 252 -3.74 5.86 -6.10
C VAL A 252 -2.22 5.84 -5.89
N ASP A 253 -1.56 6.99 -6.03
CA ASP A 253 -0.11 7.10 -5.83
C ASP A 253 0.28 6.81 -4.39
N ALA A 254 -0.47 7.33 -3.41
CA ALA A 254 -0.26 7.06 -1.99
C ALA A 254 -0.46 5.58 -1.65
N ILE A 255 -1.54 4.95 -2.16
CA ILE A 255 -1.80 3.52 -1.96
C ILE A 255 -0.66 2.70 -2.57
N MET A 256 -0.24 3.01 -3.80
CA MET A 256 0.84 2.31 -4.48
C MET A 256 2.17 2.47 -3.72
N ALA A 257 2.47 3.65 -3.22
CA ALA A 257 3.66 3.90 -2.41
C ALA A 257 3.66 3.07 -1.13
N VAL A 258 2.54 3.00 -0.42
CA VAL A 258 2.39 2.16 0.78
C VAL A 258 2.56 0.68 0.46
N VAL A 259 1.97 0.20 -0.64
CA VAL A 259 2.09 -1.19 -1.09
C VAL A 259 3.55 -1.51 -1.43
N LEU A 260 4.23 -0.67 -2.20
CA LEU A 260 5.63 -0.86 -2.58
C LEU A 260 6.55 -0.82 -1.35
N TRP A 261 6.32 0.10 -0.42
CA TRP A 261 7.08 0.17 0.82
C TRP A 261 6.88 -1.07 1.70
N ALA A 262 5.64 -1.48 1.93
CA ALA A 262 5.32 -2.63 2.77
C ALA A 262 5.88 -3.94 2.19
N THR A 263 5.84 -4.07 0.87
CA THR A 263 6.30 -5.28 0.20
C THR A 263 7.81 -5.33 0.00
N SER A 264 8.44 -4.20 -0.31
CA SER A 264 9.90 -4.12 -0.41
C SER A 264 10.61 -4.29 0.93
N THR A 265 9.98 -3.97 2.05
CA THR A 265 10.56 -4.14 3.41
C THR A 265 10.25 -5.50 4.04
N ASN A 266 9.65 -6.44 3.29
CA ASN A 266 9.16 -7.75 3.77
C ASN A 266 8.11 -7.65 4.90
N ARG A 267 7.44 -6.51 5.05
CA ARG A 267 6.38 -6.33 6.06
C ARG A 267 5.05 -6.93 5.60
N TRP A 268 4.84 -7.02 4.29
CA TRP A 268 3.64 -7.58 3.68
C TRP A 268 3.98 -8.30 2.37
N LEU A 269 3.33 -9.44 2.09
CA LEU A 269 3.60 -10.24 0.89
C LEU A 269 5.10 -10.61 0.70
N ALA A 270 5.82 -10.90 1.79
CA ALA A 270 7.22 -11.36 1.67
C ALA A 270 7.27 -12.69 0.91
N THR A 271 8.08 -12.73 -0.16
CA THR A 271 8.38 -13.97 -0.88
C THR A 271 9.49 -14.70 -0.12
N PRO A 272 9.21 -15.84 0.53
CA PRO A 272 10.27 -16.61 1.16
C PRO A 272 11.26 -17.10 0.10
N PRO A 273 12.57 -17.20 0.41
CA PRO A 273 13.52 -17.88 -0.47
C PRO A 273 13.06 -19.30 -0.74
N ALA A 274 13.39 -19.83 -1.91
CA ALA A 274 12.94 -21.15 -2.34
C ALA A 274 13.33 -22.22 -1.31
N ILE A 275 12.51 -23.27 -1.17
CA ILE A 275 12.77 -24.35 -0.20
C ILE A 275 14.15 -24.97 -0.45
N ALA A 276 14.56 -25.10 -1.72
CA ALA A 276 15.89 -25.57 -2.08
C ALA A 276 17.02 -24.69 -1.53
N GLU A 277 16.88 -23.37 -1.63
CA GLU A 277 17.86 -22.40 -1.12
C GLU A 277 17.90 -22.40 0.41
N ARG A 278 16.72 -22.52 1.06
CA ARG A 278 16.64 -22.68 2.51
C ARG A 278 17.34 -23.95 2.97
N LEU A 279 17.10 -25.07 2.29
CA LEU A 279 17.74 -26.35 2.57
C LEU A 279 19.26 -26.24 2.38
N GLU A 280 19.72 -25.66 1.27
CA GLU A 280 21.15 -25.45 1.02
C GLU A 280 21.80 -24.61 2.14
N MET A 281 21.17 -23.51 2.57
CA MET A 281 21.70 -22.70 3.67
C MET A 281 21.77 -23.49 4.99
N THR A 282 20.73 -24.24 5.33
CA THR A 282 20.74 -25.07 6.55
C THR A 282 21.76 -26.21 6.47
N THR A 283 21.93 -26.81 5.30
CA THR A 283 22.91 -27.86 5.07
C THR A 283 24.33 -27.31 5.20
N ARG A 284 24.61 -26.13 4.61
CA ARG A 284 25.91 -25.46 4.77
C ARG A 284 26.21 -25.12 6.24
N GLN A 285 25.23 -24.60 6.98
CA GLN A 285 25.39 -24.34 8.41
C GLN A 285 25.64 -25.63 9.21
N ALA A 286 24.96 -26.72 8.85
CA ALA A 286 25.18 -28.03 9.48
C ALA A 286 26.57 -28.59 9.13
N GLU A 287 27.02 -28.47 7.90
CA GLU A 287 28.37 -28.87 7.48
C GLU A 287 29.46 -28.06 8.19
N ASP A 288 29.30 -26.74 8.31
CA ASP A 288 30.23 -25.87 9.04
C ASP A 288 30.31 -26.22 10.52
N THR A 289 29.17 -26.46 11.17
CA THR A 289 29.13 -26.88 12.58
C THR A 289 29.75 -28.26 12.77
N LEU A 290 29.48 -29.20 11.88
CA LEU A 290 30.07 -30.54 11.90
C LEU A 290 31.60 -30.51 11.67
N ASN A 291 32.08 -29.66 10.77
CA ASN A 291 33.51 -29.46 10.55
C ASN A 291 34.20 -28.86 11.78
N LYS A 292 33.55 -27.88 12.45
CA LYS A 292 34.04 -27.34 13.74
C LYS A 292 34.07 -28.40 14.84
N LEU A 293 33.05 -29.24 14.94
CA LEU A 293 33.01 -30.35 15.90
C LEU A 293 34.10 -31.39 15.62
N ARG A 294 34.34 -31.74 14.36
CA ARG A 294 35.46 -32.62 13.97
C ARG A 294 36.80 -32.01 14.32
N ALA A 295 37.00 -30.72 14.06
CA ALA A 295 38.22 -30.01 14.43
C ALA A 295 38.41 -29.99 15.95
N LEU A 296 37.36 -29.70 16.73
CA LEU A 296 37.38 -29.79 18.19
C LEU A 296 37.71 -31.20 18.68
N GLY A 297 37.14 -32.24 18.05
CA GLY A 297 37.45 -33.63 18.37
C GLY A 297 38.91 -33.97 18.10
N LEU A 298 39.47 -33.52 16.97
CA LEU A 298 40.89 -33.67 16.64
C LEU A 298 41.78 -32.94 17.65
N LEU A 299 41.47 -31.68 17.97
CA LEU A 299 42.19 -30.90 18.98
C LEU A 299 42.17 -31.60 20.34
N THR A 300 41.00 -32.05 20.79
CA THR A 300 40.85 -32.77 22.06
C THR A 300 41.66 -34.06 22.07
N ASN A 301 41.67 -34.81 20.96
CA ASN A 301 42.47 -36.02 20.82
C ASN A 301 43.98 -35.71 20.83
N SER A 302 44.41 -34.68 20.11
CA SER A 302 45.80 -34.21 20.11
C SER A 302 46.26 -33.77 21.49
N ILE A 303 45.46 -32.98 22.21
CA ILE A 303 45.74 -32.58 23.60
C ILE A 303 45.81 -33.81 24.52
N ASN A 304 44.91 -34.78 24.34
CA ASN A 304 44.94 -36.00 25.14
C ASN A 304 46.12 -36.91 24.81
N ARG A 305 46.71 -36.84 23.62
CA ARG A 305 47.87 -37.65 23.22
C ARG A 305 49.20 -37.02 23.63
N ASP A 306 49.31 -35.70 23.59
CA ASP A 306 50.53 -34.97 23.96
C ASP A 306 50.56 -34.65 25.47
N PRO A 307 51.53 -35.18 26.24
CA PRO A 307 51.62 -34.91 27.67
C PRO A 307 51.86 -33.42 28.01
N ALA A 308 52.54 -32.66 27.16
CA ALA A 308 52.79 -31.23 27.39
C ALA A 308 51.50 -30.41 27.28
N LEU A 309 50.72 -30.64 26.22
CA LEU A 309 49.43 -29.98 26.02
C LEU A 309 48.40 -30.40 27.08
N ARG A 310 48.44 -31.67 27.51
CA ARG A 310 47.59 -32.14 28.60
C ARG A 310 47.90 -31.42 29.91
N GLY A 311 49.19 -31.23 30.22
CA GLY A 311 49.66 -30.49 31.40
C GLY A 311 49.15 -29.05 31.39
N VAL A 312 49.28 -28.33 30.26
CA VAL A 312 48.76 -26.96 30.13
C VAL A 312 47.24 -26.89 30.32
N ARG A 313 46.48 -27.85 29.77
CA ARG A 313 45.03 -27.91 29.96
C ARG A 313 44.67 -28.13 31.43
N GLU A 314 45.36 -29.06 32.09
CA GLU A 314 45.11 -29.37 33.51
C GLU A 314 45.49 -28.21 34.43
N GLU A 315 46.62 -27.56 34.18
CA GLU A 315 47.05 -26.33 34.87
C GLU A 315 46.03 -25.20 34.68
N TYR A 316 45.53 -24.98 33.46
CA TYR A 316 44.46 -24.01 33.20
C TYR A 316 43.22 -24.30 34.04
N TRP A 317 42.73 -25.54 34.03
CA TRP A 317 41.51 -25.89 34.80
C TRP A 317 41.73 -25.87 36.31
N GLN A 318 42.93 -26.21 36.79
CA GLN A 318 43.28 -26.07 38.20
C GLN A 318 43.29 -24.60 38.59
N THR A 319 43.91 -23.74 37.78
CA THR A 319 44.00 -22.29 38.02
C THR A 319 42.60 -21.65 37.99
N GLU A 320 41.80 -21.96 36.97
CA GLU A 320 40.41 -21.48 36.89
C GLU A 320 39.58 -21.96 38.08
N GLY A 321 39.75 -23.21 38.51
CA GLY A 321 39.11 -23.76 39.70
C GLY A 321 39.50 -23.00 40.97
N THR A 322 40.78 -22.65 41.14
CA THR A 322 41.24 -21.84 42.27
C THR A 322 40.72 -20.41 42.22
N VAL A 323 40.78 -19.74 41.06
CA VAL A 323 40.28 -18.38 40.88
C VAL A 323 38.77 -18.32 41.12
N MET A 324 38.02 -19.30 40.61
CA MET A 324 36.58 -19.40 40.84
C MET A 324 36.27 -19.65 42.32
N ALA A 325 37.03 -20.53 43.00
CA ALA A 325 36.86 -20.79 44.42
C ALA A 325 37.14 -19.54 45.28
N GLU A 326 38.19 -18.78 44.95
CA GLU A 326 38.51 -17.50 45.59
C GLU A 326 37.41 -16.46 45.34
N THR A 327 36.96 -16.33 44.09
CA THR A 327 35.88 -15.40 43.71
C THR A 327 34.57 -15.75 44.42
N ILE A 328 34.23 -17.04 44.55
CA ILE A 328 33.03 -17.49 45.28
C ILE A 328 33.13 -17.18 46.77
N GLN A 329 34.34 -17.18 47.35
CA GLN A 329 34.58 -16.88 48.77
C GLN A 329 34.49 -15.38 49.10
N GLU A 330 34.48 -14.50 48.11
CA GLU A 330 34.23 -13.08 48.33
C GLU A 330 32.83 -12.86 48.92
N GLU A 331 32.75 -12.09 50.01
CA GLU A 331 31.53 -11.91 50.81
C GLU A 331 30.37 -11.38 49.95
N GLU A 332 30.66 -10.41 49.06
CA GLU A 332 29.67 -9.83 48.14
C GLU A 332 29.11 -10.88 47.16
N VAL A 333 29.96 -11.76 46.62
CA VAL A 333 29.56 -12.80 45.65
C VAL A 333 28.79 -13.91 46.35
N MET A 334 29.25 -14.35 47.53
CA MET A 334 28.58 -15.39 48.31
C MET A 334 27.20 -14.92 48.79
N GLU A 335 27.03 -13.66 49.18
CA GLU A 335 25.73 -13.08 49.49
C GLU A 335 24.78 -13.10 48.29
N GLN A 336 25.26 -12.76 47.09
CA GLN A 336 24.44 -12.82 45.88
C GLN A 336 24.07 -14.26 45.50
N ILE A 337 25.01 -15.20 45.56
CA ILE A 337 24.75 -16.62 45.31
C ILE A 337 23.71 -17.13 46.30
N ASN A 338 23.87 -16.90 47.60
CA ASN A 338 22.89 -17.31 48.61
C ASN A 338 21.53 -16.65 48.41
N ARG A 339 21.48 -15.37 48.00
CA ARG A 339 20.23 -14.67 47.69
C ARG A 339 19.51 -15.30 46.49
N VAL A 340 20.24 -15.75 45.47
CA VAL A 340 19.68 -16.38 44.28
C VAL A 340 19.26 -17.82 44.57
N VAL A 341 20.09 -18.59 45.27
CA VAL A 341 19.82 -19.96 45.71
C VAL A 341 18.58 -20.03 46.61
N ASN A 342 18.45 -19.15 47.60
CA ASN A 342 17.29 -19.08 48.48
C ASN A 342 15.99 -18.70 47.75
N LYS A 343 16.10 -18.09 46.56
CA LYS A 343 14.96 -17.75 45.70
C LYS A 343 14.70 -18.78 44.61
N MET A 344 15.59 -19.77 44.46
CA MET A 344 15.47 -20.79 43.44
C MET A 344 14.57 -21.92 43.95
N ASP A 345 13.50 -22.21 43.22
CA ASP A 345 12.66 -23.36 43.47
C ASP A 345 13.30 -24.60 42.84
N PHE A 346 13.98 -25.40 43.66
CA PHE A 346 14.67 -26.62 43.24
C PHE A 346 13.72 -27.66 42.66
N SER A 347 12.45 -27.70 43.11
CA SER A 347 11.45 -28.65 42.60
C SER A 347 10.98 -28.30 41.19
N SER A 348 10.79 -26.99 40.93
CA SER A 348 10.50 -26.49 39.58
C SER A 348 11.70 -26.68 38.65
N LEU A 349 12.93 -26.51 39.15
CA LEU A 349 14.15 -26.69 38.37
C LEU A 349 14.32 -28.16 37.95
N GLU A 350 14.13 -29.11 38.86
CA GLU A 350 14.23 -30.55 38.58
C GLU A 350 13.23 -30.98 37.49
N GLY A 351 11.98 -30.51 37.58
CA GLY A 351 10.98 -30.74 36.53
C GLY A 351 11.38 -30.16 35.17
N ARG A 352 11.96 -28.96 35.14
CA ARG A 352 12.44 -28.32 33.90
C ARG A 352 13.66 -29.02 33.31
N VAL A 353 14.56 -29.54 34.15
CA VAL A 353 15.72 -30.32 33.70
C VAL A 353 15.27 -31.65 33.11
N GLY A 354 14.30 -32.32 33.75
CA GLY A 354 13.65 -33.50 33.20
C GLY A 354 13.02 -33.24 31.84
N GLU A 355 12.26 -32.16 31.71
CA GLU A 355 11.62 -31.76 30.44
C GLU A 355 12.65 -31.46 29.32
N VAL A 356 13.77 -30.81 29.64
CA VAL A 356 14.85 -30.54 28.68
C VAL A 356 15.58 -31.82 28.30
N ALA A 357 15.89 -32.70 29.26
CA ALA A 357 16.53 -33.98 28.99
C ALA A 357 15.64 -34.88 28.13
N ASP A 358 14.36 -34.98 28.46
CA ASP A 358 13.35 -35.70 27.69
C ASP A 358 13.18 -35.08 26.28
N GLY A 359 13.22 -33.75 26.16
CA GLY A 359 13.18 -33.05 24.88
C GLY A 359 14.40 -33.31 23.99
N ILE A 360 15.59 -33.37 24.58
CA ILE A 360 16.83 -33.72 23.86
C ILE A 360 16.80 -35.18 23.42
N LEU A 361 16.41 -36.10 24.32
CA LEU A 361 16.28 -37.53 24.01
C LEU A 361 15.24 -37.77 22.92
N ALA A 362 14.07 -37.14 23.00
CA ALA A 362 13.03 -37.21 21.98
C ALA A 362 13.51 -36.63 20.63
N GLY A 363 14.33 -35.57 20.64
CA GLY A 363 14.96 -35.02 19.44
C GLY A 363 15.96 -35.99 18.81
N ILE A 364 16.77 -36.67 19.61
CA ILE A 364 17.74 -37.68 19.15
C ILE A 364 17.01 -38.92 18.60
N ASP A 365 15.97 -39.39 19.27
CA ASP A 365 15.16 -40.53 18.83
C ASP A 365 14.34 -40.20 17.56
N GLY A 366 13.84 -38.97 17.44
CA GLY A 366 13.20 -38.47 16.22
C GLY A 366 14.16 -38.43 15.02
N LEU A 367 15.41 -38.04 15.23
CA LEU A 367 16.46 -38.08 14.20
C LEU A 367 16.78 -39.53 13.79
N ARG A 368 16.87 -40.47 14.74
CA ARG A 368 17.05 -41.91 14.44
C ARG A 368 15.87 -42.50 13.67
N ALA A 369 14.64 -42.17 14.05
CA ALA A 369 13.44 -42.64 13.35
C ALA A 369 13.39 -42.13 11.90
N SER A 370 13.78 -40.88 11.66
CA SER A 370 13.86 -40.30 10.31
C SER A 370 14.94 -40.96 9.43
N GLN A 371 16.07 -41.35 10.01
CA GLN A 371 17.13 -42.09 9.28
C GLN A 371 16.66 -43.51 8.89
N ASN A 372 15.98 -44.21 9.80
CA ASN A 372 15.44 -45.55 9.54
C ASN A 372 14.32 -45.55 8.48
N LEU A 373 13.51 -44.48 8.40
CA LEU A 373 12.50 -44.30 7.35
C LEU A 373 13.11 -43.96 5.98
N SER A 374 14.28 -43.31 5.93
CA SER A 374 14.98 -43.06 4.66
C SER A 374 15.71 -44.32 4.13
N ALA A 375 16.13 -45.22 5.03
CA ALA A 375 16.78 -46.48 4.68
C ALA A 375 15.79 -47.58 4.25
N SER A 376 14.48 -47.40 4.45
CA SER A 376 13.41 -48.32 4.08
C SER A 376 12.55 -47.86 2.89
N GLY A 377 13.06 -46.95 2.06
CA GLY A 377 12.43 -46.58 0.80
C GLY A 377 12.26 -47.79 -0.14
N PRO A 378 11.14 -47.88 -0.89
CA PRO A 378 10.72 -49.10 -1.57
C PRO A 378 11.68 -49.47 -2.71
N GLN A 379 12.08 -50.75 -2.76
CA GLN A 379 12.59 -51.37 -3.98
C GLN A 379 11.47 -51.53 -5.01
#